data_AF-A0A967XJK1-F1
#
_entry.id   AF-A0A967XJK1-F1
#
_cell.length_a   1.000
_cell.length_b   1.000
_cell.length_c   1.000
_cell.angle_alpha   90.00
_cell.angle_beta   90.00
_cell.angle_gamma   90.00
#
_symmetry.space_group_name_H-M   'P 1'
#
loop_
_entity.id
_entity.type
_entity.pdbx_description
1 polymer ?
#
loop_
_entity_poly.entity_id
_entity_poly.type
_entity_poly.pdbx_seq_one_letter_code
_entity_poly.pdbx_strand_id
1 'polypeptide(L)' 'ESKTYRQLDAVWGVRPVLAEGVEVTYPALSAFGLETVRRSGVGESGAAVPITAGFPFNESGTTNNLRLDRL' A
#
# COMPACT_ATOMS: atom_id res chain seq x y z
N GLU A 1 -0.01 -15.64 9.83
CA GLU A 1 1.09 -14.84 10.41
C GLU A 1 1.85 -14.14 9.28
N SER A 2 1.97 -12.81 9.26
CA SER A 2 2.56 -12.06 8.13
C SER A 2 4.01 -11.65 8.43
N LYS A 3 4.96 -12.55 8.15
CA LYS A 3 6.41 -12.32 8.34
C LYS A 3 6.88 -10.97 7.78
N THR A 4 6.50 -10.63 6.55
CA THR A 4 6.89 -9.38 5.88
C THR A 4 6.44 -8.13 6.64
N TYR A 5 5.21 -8.13 7.17
CA TYR A 5 4.68 -7.00 7.96
C TYR A 5 5.58 -6.69 9.16
N ARG A 6 5.98 -7.73 9.92
CA ARG A 6 6.88 -7.56 11.07
C ARG A 6 8.30 -7.17 10.67
N GLN A 7 8.79 -7.66 9.54
CA GLN A 7 10.13 -7.30 9.05
C GLN A 7 10.20 -5.84 8.59
N LEU A 8 9.13 -5.32 7.98
CA LEU A 8 9.07 -3.93 7.52
C LEU A 8 9.00 -2.91 8.66
N ASP A 9 8.57 -3.32 9.86
CA ASP A 9 8.49 -2.44 11.03
C ASP A 9 9.88 -1.96 11.51
N ALA A 10 10.94 -2.69 11.15
CA ALA A 10 12.32 -2.32 11.43
C ALA A 10 12.95 -1.46 10.31
N VAL A 11 12.24 -1.15 9.23
CA VAL A 11 12.77 -0.39 8.09
C VAL A 11 12.56 1.11 8.31
N TRP A 12 13.63 1.88 8.18
CA TRP A 12 13.60 3.32 8.40
C TRP A 12 12.57 4.03 7.51
N GLY A 13 11.68 4.82 8.13
CA GLY A 13 10.66 5.60 7.43
C GLY A 13 9.48 4.77 6.90
N VAL A 14 9.40 3.47 7.19
CA VAL A 14 8.29 2.60 6.76
C VAL A 14 7.32 2.37 7.90
N ARG A 15 6.02 2.55 7.62
CA ARG A 15 4.92 2.14 8.50
C ARG A 15 4.10 1.06 7.79
N PRO A 16 4.38 -0.23 8.01
CA PRO A 16 3.65 -1.29 7.31
C PRO A 16 2.22 -1.39 7.81
N VAL A 17 1.30 -1.75 6.92
CA VAL A 17 -0.11 -2.03 7.26
C VAL A 17 -0.53 -3.33 6.61
N LEU A 18 -1.15 -4.21 7.39
CA LEU A 18 -1.58 -5.53 6.94
C LEU A 18 -3.00 -5.46 6.36
N ALA A 19 -3.13 -5.77 5.07
CA ALA A 19 -4.43 -5.81 4.38
C ALA A 19 -5.12 -7.17 4.61
N GLU A 20 -5.64 -7.40 5.82
CA GLU A 20 -6.37 -8.64 6.14
C GLU A 20 -7.78 -8.62 5.55
N GLY A 21 -8.16 -9.69 4.83
CA GLY A 21 -9.50 -9.82 4.24
C GLY A 21 -9.79 -8.89 3.05
N VAL A 22 -8.77 -8.23 2.49
CA VAL A 22 -8.89 -7.40 1.29
C VAL A 22 -8.63 -8.24 0.04
N GLU A 23 -9.44 -8.05 -0.98
CA GLU A 23 -9.25 -8.71 -2.27
C GLU A 23 -7.89 -8.32 -2.91
N VAL A 24 -7.18 -9.27 -3.49
CA VAL A 24 -5.88 -9.03 -4.15
C VAL A 24 -6.10 -8.49 -5.56
N THR A 25 -6.69 -7.30 -5.64
CA THR A 25 -6.90 -6.55 -6.88
C THR A 25 -6.37 -5.13 -6.72
N TYR A 26 -5.98 -4.53 -7.83
CA TYR A 26 -5.45 -3.16 -7.83
C TYR A 26 -6.44 -2.15 -7.22
N PRO A 27 -7.73 -2.14 -7.57
CA PRO A 27 -8.69 -1.20 -6.98
C PRO A 27 -8.90 -1.41 -5.48
N ALA A 28 -9.05 -2.66 -5.03
CA ALA A 28 -9.29 -2.95 -3.62
C ALA A 28 -8.10 -2.57 -2.72
N LEU A 29 -6.87 -2.92 -3.15
CA LEU A 29 -5.65 -2.57 -2.42
C LEU A 29 -5.37 -1.06 -2.44
N SER A 30 -5.65 -0.37 -3.56
CA SER A 30 -5.51 1.10 -3.63
C SER A 30 -6.49 1.80 -2.68
N ALA A 31 -7.76 1.37 -2.67
CA ALA A 31 -8.76 1.92 -1.76
C ALA A 31 -8.40 1.70 -0.28
N PHE A 32 -7.92 0.50 0.06
CA PHE A 32 -7.44 0.19 1.40
C PHE A 32 -6.24 1.06 1.82
N GLY A 33 -5.27 1.25 0.93
CA GLY A 33 -4.10 2.09 1.17
C GLY A 33 -4.48 3.56 1.40
N LEU A 34 -5.35 4.12 0.56
CA LEU A 34 -5.82 5.52 0.70
C LEU A 34 -6.58 5.72 2.02
N GLU A 35 -7.48 4.82 2.39
CA GLU A 35 -8.19 4.91 3.67
C GLU A 35 -7.24 4.82 4.86
N THR A 36 -6.20 3.98 4.77
CA THR A 36 -5.16 3.88 5.78
C THR A 36 -4.42 5.20 5.96
N VAL A 37 -4.04 5.86 4.86
CA VAL A 37 -3.39 7.18 4.90
C VAL A 37 -4.31 8.21 5.54
N ARG A 38 -5.59 8.28 5.14
CA ARG A 38 -6.58 9.19 5.74
C ARG A 38 -6.71 9.00 7.24
N ARG A 39 -6.91 7.75 7.70
CA ARG A 39 -7.07 7.41 9.12
C ARG A 39 -5.83 7.70 9.95
N SER A 40 -4.65 7.59 9.35
CA SER A 40 -3.39 7.82 10.05
C SER A 40 -3.08 9.30 10.29
N GLY A 41 -3.75 10.21 9.57
CA GLY A 41 -3.49 11.65 9.63
C GLY A 41 -2.18 12.09 8.97
N VAL A 42 -1.46 11.21 8.27
CA VAL A 42 -0.17 11.57 7.65
C VAL A 42 -0.30 12.23 6.27
N GLY A 43 -1.51 12.31 5.72
CA GLY A 43 -1.77 12.86 4.39
C GLY A 43 -2.85 13.94 4.40
N GLU A 44 -2.71 14.91 3.49
CA GLU A 44 -3.65 16.01 3.30
C GLU A 44 -4.72 15.67 2.24
N SER A 45 -5.94 16.15 2.44
CA SER A 45 -7.02 15.99 1.46
C SER A 45 -6.62 16.58 0.10
N GLY A 46 -6.80 15.81 -0.98
CA GLY A 46 -6.41 16.18 -2.34
C GLY A 46 -4.92 16.00 -2.65
N ALA A 47 -4.09 15.57 -1.69
CA ALA A 47 -2.68 15.30 -1.93
C ALA A 47 -2.50 14.17 -2.95
N ALA A 48 -1.43 14.28 -3.75
CA ALA A 48 -1.09 13.24 -4.72
C ALA A 48 -0.42 12.06 -4.00
N VAL A 49 -0.93 10.85 -4.23
CA VAL A 49 -0.44 9.61 -3.60
C VAL A 49 0.09 8.68 -4.69
N PRO A 50 1.41 8.50 -4.82
CA PRO A 50 1.96 7.52 -5.74
C PRO A 50 1.76 6.11 -5.20
N ILE A 51 1.14 5.25 -5.99
CA ILE A 51 0.90 3.84 -5.68
C ILE A 51 1.78 3.02 -6.61
N THR A 52 2.59 2.13 -6.03
CA THR A 52 3.43 1.19 -6.77
C THR A 52 2.96 -0.24 -6.54
N ALA A 53 2.96 -1.04 -7.60
CA ALA A 53 2.56 -2.45 -7.55
C ALA A 53 3.29 -3.27 -8.61
N GLY A 54 3.37 -4.59 -8.39
CA GLY A 54 3.66 -5.56 -9.44
C GLY A 54 2.35 -6.19 -9.90
N PHE A 55 2.08 -6.14 -11.20
CA PHE A 55 0.95 -6.84 -11.82
C PHE A 55 1.45 -7.83 -12.88
N PRO A 56 1.06 -9.11 -12.82
CA PRO A 56 0.17 -9.74 -11.84
C PRO A 56 0.74 -9.76 -10.41
N PHE A 57 -0.14 -9.81 -9.41
CA PHE A 57 0.23 -9.82 -7.99
C PHE A 57 0.90 -11.14 -7.57
N ASN A 58 1.60 -11.09 -6.43
CA ASN A 58 2.27 -12.24 -5.78
C ASN A 58 3.45 -12.83 -6.55
N GLU A 59 4.04 -12.07 -7.46
CA GLU A 59 5.30 -12.40 -8.12
C GLU A 59 6.42 -11.52 -7.56
N SER A 60 7.44 -12.13 -6.96
CA SER A 60 8.55 -11.37 -6.38
C SER A 60 9.43 -10.78 -7.48
N GLY A 61 9.86 -9.52 -7.31
CA GLY A 61 10.76 -8.84 -8.24
C GLY A 61 10.10 -8.27 -9.50
N THR A 62 8.76 -8.27 -9.59
CA THR A 62 8.03 -7.83 -10.79
C THR A 62 7.35 -6.46 -10.65
N THR A 63 7.65 -5.67 -9.61
CA THR A 63 7.12 -4.31 -9.44
C THR A 63 7.31 -3.51 -10.74
N ASN A 64 6.21 -3.24 -11.45
CA ASN A 64 6.21 -2.77 -12.83
C ASN A 64 5.16 -1.68 -13.10
N ASN A 65 4.40 -1.28 -12.09
CA ASN A 65 3.34 -0.30 -12.22
C ASN A 65 3.52 0.83 -11.21
N LEU A 66 3.32 2.07 -11.68
CA LEU A 66 3.14 3.26 -10.86
C LEU A 66 1.92 4.01 -11.36
N ARG A 67 1.03 4.37 -10.45
CA ARG A 67 -0.11 5.25 -10.72
C ARG A 67 -0.17 6.33 -9.66
N LEU A 68 -0.58 7.52 -10.07
CA LEU A 68 -0.86 8.62 -9.15
C LEU A 68 -2.36 8.64 -8.84
N ASP A 69 -2.69 8.66 -7.54
CA ASP A 69 -4.06 8.84 -7.07
C ASP A 69 -4.17 10.10 -6.19
N ARG A 70 -5.38 10.40 -5.74
CA ARG A 70 -5.66 11.55 -4.86
C ARG A 70 -6.27 11.09 -3.54
N LEU A 71 -5.70 11.59 -2.44
CA LEU A 71 -6.22 11.37 -1.08
C LEU A 71 -7.50 12.14 -0.81
#